data_AF-R8VTA7-F1
#
_entry.id   AF-R8VTA7-F1
#
_cell.length_a   1.000
_cell.length_b   1.000
_cell.length_c   1.000
_cell.angle_alpha   90.00
_cell.angle_beta   90.00
_cell.angle_gamma   90.00
#
_symmetry.space_group_name_H-M   'P 1'
#
loop_
_entity.id
_entity.type
_entity.pdbx_description
1 polymer ?
#
loop_
_entity_poly.entity_id
_entity_poly.type
_entity_poly.pdbx_seq_one_letter_code
_entity_poly.pdbx_strand_id
1 'polypeptide(L)'
;MADYPYLSGTSPARTRTDSFSGLDRRDRASAGAVRDGLHLSTDALPALRVCPTDEKVQDLTACTDLLSACGCLIWTSGGNLYVDGVNKGGVRDEKHQMVVLGKRLFLFPEKQYLTLGESGGLQNMEARVVGGATFTDDSLELTTTKGFSVGDGVTIEKCTRYPENNKTAVVREIDGNTLIFSEGCFTAGTESAIIVTRKVPDLDFVCEKDNRLWGVHDNAVCCSVLGDPLNWMVYEGLATDAFEAEVGTDGAFTGIAAASSHVLCFKENCVHKIYGAKPSNFQVQVSSIPGVQAGCERAIRNVGETVYWWARDGLMAYGGGIPDRLSAPLGDAGYTDMCMGEDGHKLWLSGLRDGQPETLIYDIEQAAFLPVDSRKAVQFACHDGARYLAEETALWKTGTDRKNTDFAAVFGPFRQTSPAVLTGLTILADCVGECTLACAVRTERGDWMPVWASGRLSDGRARIPVPAVRGMQFWLRVTGRGDVTLQSIVRILHPDGPDDL
;
A
#
# COMPACT_ATOMS: atom_id res chain seq x y z
N MET A 1 -4.20 -32.14 74.92
CA MET A 1 -4.67 -32.02 73.52
C MET A 1 -3.45 -31.66 72.70
N ALA A 2 -3.01 -32.55 71.81
CA ALA A 2 -1.95 -32.23 70.87
C ALA A 2 -2.60 -31.43 69.72
N ASP A 3 -2.15 -30.20 69.52
CA ASP A 3 -2.48 -29.43 68.32
C ASP A 3 -1.75 -30.07 67.14
N TYR A 4 -2.52 -30.64 66.22
CA TYR A 4 -1.99 -31.04 64.92
C TYR A 4 -1.70 -29.77 64.10
N PRO A 5 -0.53 -29.66 63.46
CA PRO A 5 -0.29 -28.57 62.52
C PRO A 5 -1.24 -28.76 61.33
N TYR A 6 -2.15 -27.80 61.14
CA TYR A 6 -2.89 -27.69 59.88
C TYR A 6 -1.86 -27.42 58.77
N LEU A 7 -1.76 -28.34 57.81
CA LEU A 7 -1.09 -28.08 56.53
C LEU A 7 -1.82 -26.89 55.89
N SER A 8 -1.21 -25.71 55.94
CA SER A 8 -1.65 -24.58 55.13
C SER A 8 -1.37 -24.94 53.68
N GLY A 9 -2.38 -25.43 52.97
CA GLY A 9 -2.26 -25.73 51.55
C GLY A 9 -1.77 -24.51 50.79
N THR A 10 -0.79 -24.70 49.91
CA THR A 10 -0.29 -23.66 49.01
C THR A 10 -1.46 -23.18 48.14
N SER A 11 -1.79 -21.90 48.21
CA SER A 11 -2.90 -21.34 47.44
C SER A 11 -2.59 -21.36 45.95
N PRO A 12 -3.55 -21.70 45.07
CA PRO A 12 -3.35 -21.65 43.63
C PRO A 12 -3.01 -20.22 43.18
N ALA A 13 -2.01 -20.12 42.31
CA ALA A 13 -1.70 -18.90 41.59
C ALA A 13 -2.65 -18.74 40.39
N ARG A 14 -3.24 -17.56 40.24
CA ARG A 14 -4.11 -17.24 39.10
C ARG A 14 -3.39 -16.25 38.19
N THR A 15 -3.14 -16.64 36.95
CA THR A 15 -2.54 -15.78 35.93
C THR A 15 -3.58 -15.47 34.87
N ARG A 16 -3.83 -14.18 34.63
CA ARG A 16 -4.74 -13.72 33.58
C ARG A 16 -3.94 -13.08 32.45
N THR A 17 -4.27 -13.46 31.22
CA THR A 17 -3.89 -12.75 30.00
C THR A 17 -5.13 -12.02 29.53
N ASP A 18 -5.22 -10.73 29.83
CA ASP A 18 -6.30 -9.80 29.46
C ASP A 18 -5.85 -8.76 28.43
N SER A 19 -4.60 -8.86 27.98
CA SER A 19 -4.06 -8.06 26.90
C SER A 19 -3.45 -8.95 25.83
N PHE A 20 -4.04 -8.94 24.63
CA PHE A 20 -3.48 -9.56 23.44
C PHE A 20 -2.69 -8.50 22.67
N SER A 21 -1.43 -8.78 22.38
CA SER A 21 -0.51 -7.84 21.71
C SER A 21 -0.54 -7.90 20.18
N GLY A 22 -1.49 -8.66 19.61
CA GLY A 22 -1.54 -8.95 18.19
C GLY A 22 -0.62 -10.09 17.76
N LEU A 23 -0.32 -10.12 16.46
CA LEU A 23 0.50 -11.10 15.77
C LEU A 23 1.98 -10.91 16.10
N ASP A 24 2.61 -11.94 16.65
CA ASP A 24 4.05 -12.03 16.83
C ASP A 24 4.48 -13.46 16.54
N ARG A 25 5.33 -13.67 15.54
CA ARG A 25 5.82 -14.95 15.02
C ARG A 25 7.26 -15.27 15.49
N ARG A 26 7.89 -14.39 16.28
CA ARG A 26 9.23 -14.61 16.86
C ARG A 26 9.22 -15.61 18.01
N ASP A 27 10.23 -16.46 18.18
CA ASP A 27 10.23 -17.53 19.20
C ASP A 27 9.82 -17.10 20.62
N ARG A 28 10.26 -15.92 21.05
CA ARG A 28 10.00 -15.35 22.39
C ARG A 28 8.92 -14.26 22.40
N ALA A 29 7.79 -14.52 21.75
CA ALA A 29 6.59 -13.68 21.86
C ALA A 29 6.01 -13.70 23.29
N SER A 30 5.32 -12.61 23.65
CA SER A 30 4.60 -12.46 24.92
C SER A 30 3.45 -13.46 25.06
N ALA A 31 3.03 -13.75 26.30
CA ALA A 31 1.84 -14.55 26.52
C ALA A 31 0.59 -13.77 26.04
N GLY A 32 -0.23 -14.39 25.19
CA GLY A 32 -1.37 -13.73 24.55
C GLY A 32 -1.09 -13.21 23.14
N ALA A 33 0.16 -13.24 22.67
CA ALA A 33 0.44 -13.00 21.26
C ALA A 33 -0.19 -14.09 20.38
N VAL A 34 -0.70 -13.68 19.24
CA VAL A 34 -1.20 -14.56 18.18
C VAL A 34 -0.01 -14.97 17.30
N ARG A 35 0.08 -16.24 16.91
CA ARG A 35 1.05 -16.75 15.93
C ARG A 35 0.48 -16.81 14.52
N ASP A 36 -0.81 -17.05 14.44
CA ASP A 36 -1.55 -17.26 13.21
C ASP A 36 -3.05 -17.06 13.45
N GLY A 37 -3.82 -16.79 12.40
CA GLY A 37 -5.24 -16.54 12.55
C GLY A 37 -5.97 -16.24 11.25
N LEU A 38 -7.27 -16.02 11.39
CA LEU A 38 -8.21 -15.70 10.32
C LEU A 38 -9.22 -14.69 10.85
N HIS A 39 -9.47 -13.67 10.06
CA HIS A 39 -10.40 -12.57 10.22
C HIS A 39 -10.33 -11.89 11.60
N LEU A 40 -9.13 -11.52 12.05
CA LEU A 40 -8.92 -10.77 13.29
C LEU A 40 -8.76 -9.27 13.02
N SER A 41 -9.46 -8.44 13.80
CA SER A 41 -9.48 -6.98 13.71
C SER A 41 -8.80 -6.33 14.92
N THR A 42 -8.14 -5.18 14.67
CA THR A 42 -7.50 -4.37 15.71
C THR A 42 -8.47 -3.48 16.47
N ASP A 43 -9.74 -3.39 16.03
CA ASP A 43 -10.81 -2.53 16.58
C ASP A 43 -11.02 -2.62 18.10
N ALA A 44 -10.70 -3.78 18.67
CA ALA A 44 -10.95 -4.06 20.08
C ALA A 44 -9.67 -4.26 20.88
N LEU A 45 -8.49 -4.05 20.29
CA LEU A 45 -7.23 -4.24 21.03
C LEU A 45 -7.26 -3.42 22.34
N PRO A 46 -6.86 -4.03 23.47
CA PRO A 46 -6.11 -5.28 23.57
C PRO A 46 -6.96 -6.58 23.65
N ALA A 47 -8.27 -6.52 23.36
CA ALA A 47 -9.11 -7.70 23.07
C ALA A 47 -9.01 -8.09 21.57
N LEU A 48 -9.30 -9.35 21.22
CA LEU A 48 -9.33 -9.79 19.82
C LEU A 48 -10.77 -9.84 19.31
N ARG A 49 -11.09 -9.05 18.29
CA ARG A 49 -12.42 -9.03 17.67
C ARG A 49 -12.38 -9.55 16.25
N VAL A 50 -13.47 -10.14 15.80
CA VAL A 50 -13.64 -10.61 14.41
C VAL A 50 -13.80 -9.43 13.44
N CYS A 51 -13.16 -9.52 12.28
CA CYS A 51 -13.32 -8.56 11.17
C CYS A 51 -14.75 -8.58 10.62
N PRO A 52 -15.27 -7.44 10.16
CA PRO A 52 -16.46 -7.45 9.33
C PRO A 52 -16.20 -8.21 8.02
N THR A 53 -17.24 -8.81 7.45
CA THR A 53 -17.18 -9.41 6.10
C THR A 53 -17.09 -8.33 5.04
N ASP A 54 -16.22 -8.54 4.05
CA ASP A 54 -16.28 -7.78 2.81
C ASP A 54 -17.49 -8.22 1.96
N GLU A 55 -18.12 -7.26 1.31
CA GLU A 55 -19.24 -7.44 0.39
C GLU A 55 -18.74 -7.30 -1.05
N LYS A 56 -19.10 -8.25 -1.92
CA LYS A 56 -18.75 -8.17 -3.34
C LYS A 56 -19.58 -7.10 -4.01
N VAL A 57 -18.93 -6.11 -4.61
CA VAL A 57 -19.57 -4.99 -5.30
C VAL A 57 -19.75 -5.27 -6.79
N GLN A 58 -18.73 -5.86 -7.41
CA GLN A 58 -18.67 -6.00 -8.86
C GLN A 58 -17.81 -7.21 -9.25
N ASP A 59 -18.23 -7.95 -10.28
CA ASP A 59 -17.37 -8.93 -10.95
C ASP A 59 -16.46 -8.19 -11.95
N LEU A 60 -15.16 -8.52 -11.92
CA LEU A 60 -14.13 -7.95 -12.79
C LEU A 60 -13.55 -9.03 -13.70
N THR A 61 -12.86 -8.59 -14.74
CA THR A 61 -12.07 -9.44 -15.65
C THR A 61 -10.66 -8.90 -15.66
N ALA A 62 -9.66 -9.62 -15.15
CA ALA A 62 -8.26 -9.18 -15.12
C ALA A 62 -8.08 -7.74 -14.59
N CYS A 63 -8.46 -7.51 -13.34
CA CYS A 63 -8.25 -6.22 -12.69
C CYS A 63 -6.76 -5.95 -12.51
N THR A 64 -6.29 -4.77 -12.94
CA THR A 64 -4.88 -4.41 -12.78
C THR A 64 -4.65 -3.27 -11.80
N ASP A 65 -5.59 -2.33 -11.60
CA ASP A 65 -5.43 -1.17 -10.72
C ASP A 65 -6.74 -0.80 -10.00
N LEU A 66 -6.61 -0.16 -8.83
CA LEU A 66 -7.72 0.43 -8.07
C LEU A 66 -7.26 1.72 -7.38
N LEU A 67 -7.97 2.82 -7.60
CA LEU A 67 -7.71 4.13 -7.01
C LEU A 67 -9.02 4.79 -6.59
N SER A 68 -8.96 5.61 -5.54
CA SER A 68 -10.02 6.56 -5.22
C SER A 68 -9.42 7.95 -5.27
N ALA A 69 -10.00 8.83 -6.08
CA ALA A 69 -9.53 10.20 -6.22
C ALA A 69 -10.65 11.12 -6.67
N CYS A 70 -10.62 12.37 -6.19
CA CYS A 70 -11.61 13.40 -6.52
C CYS A 70 -13.08 12.95 -6.30
N GLY A 71 -13.34 12.05 -5.36
CA GLY A 71 -14.67 11.51 -5.09
C GLY A 71 -15.15 10.46 -6.09
N CYS A 72 -14.27 9.93 -6.94
CA CYS A 72 -14.54 8.83 -7.86
C CYS A 72 -13.81 7.56 -7.44
N LEU A 73 -14.43 6.41 -7.67
CA LEU A 73 -13.80 5.10 -7.63
C LEU A 73 -13.35 4.71 -9.04
N ILE A 74 -12.05 4.44 -9.19
CA ILE A 74 -11.38 4.27 -10.48
C ILE A 74 -10.71 2.90 -10.48
N TRP A 75 -10.92 2.11 -11.53
CA TRP A 75 -10.22 0.83 -11.69
C TRP A 75 -10.02 0.48 -13.15
N THR A 76 -9.08 -0.42 -13.39
CA THR A 76 -8.84 -1.01 -14.71
C THR A 76 -9.23 -2.48 -14.68
N SER A 77 -9.85 -2.96 -15.74
CA SER A 77 -10.25 -4.36 -15.85
C SER A 77 -10.39 -4.74 -17.32
N GLY A 78 -9.64 -5.75 -17.74
CA GLY A 78 -9.73 -6.35 -19.07
C GLY A 78 -9.36 -5.33 -20.15
N GLY A 79 -8.24 -4.63 -19.94
CA GLY A 79 -7.76 -3.58 -20.83
C GLY A 79 -8.68 -2.35 -20.97
N ASN A 80 -9.52 -2.05 -19.98
CA ASN A 80 -10.38 -0.86 -19.98
C ASN A 80 -10.30 -0.11 -18.66
N LEU A 81 -10.38 1.23 -18.72
CA LEU A 81 -10.48 2.11 -17.56
C LEU A 81 -11.94 2.40 -17.22
N TYR A 82 -12.29 2.27 -15.95
CA TYR A 82 -13.61 2.57 -15.42
C TYR A 82 -13.53 3.67 -14.36
N VAL A 83 -14.49 4.60 -14.41
CA VAL A 83 -14.71 5.64 -13.39
C VAL A 83 -16.16 5.53 -12.95
N ASP A 84 -16.39 5.19 -11.68
CA ASP A 84 -17.71 4.96 -11.09
C ASP A 84 -18.57 4.00 -11.92
N GLY A 85 -17.94 2.94 -12.47
CA GLY A 85 -18.60 1.92 -13.29
C GLY A 85 -18.76 2.29 -14.77
N VAL A 86 -18.41 3.51 -15.16
CA VAL A 86 -18.48 3.97 -16.56
C VAL A 86 -17.15 3.73 -17.26
N ASN A 87 -17.16 2.99 -18.37
CA ASN A 87 -15.97 2.79 -19.21
C ASN A 87 -15.53 4.12 -19.85
N LYS A 88 -14.26 4.48 -19.68
CA LYS A 88 -13.63 5.73 -20.16
C LYS A 88 -12.63 5.53 -21.31
N GLY A 89 -12.40 4.29 -21.74
CA GLY A 89 -11.54 3.95 -22.86
C GLY A 89 -10.65 2.74 -22.59
N GLY A 90 -10.01 2.26 -23.66
CA GLY A 90 -9.05 1.17 -23.59
C GLY A 90 -7.71 1.61 -23.02
N VAL A 91 -7.11 0.75 -22.20
CA VAL A 91 -5.76 0.86 -21.65
C VAL A 91 -5.03 -0.46 -21.85
N ARG A 92 -3.73 -0.53 -21.56
CA ARG A 92 -3.02 -1.81 -21.64
C ARG A 92 -3.52 -2.76 -20.53
N ASP A 93 -3.38 -4.05 -20.74
CA ASP A 93 -3.75 -5.06 -19.74
C ASP A 93 -2.54 -5.36 -18.83
N GLU A 94 -2.02 -4.31 -18.20
CA GLU A 94 -0.86 -4.35 -17.30
C GLU A 94 -1.07 -3.45 -16.08
N LYS A 95 -0.14 -3.49 -15.12
CA LYS A 95 -0.15 -2.57 -13.97
C LYS A 95 0.20 -1.17 -14.46
N HIS A 96 -0.58 -0.16 -14.09
CA HIS A 96 -0.32 1.22 -14.49
C HIS A 96 0.19 2.06 -13.31
N GLN A 97 0.86 3.16 -13.63
CA GLN A 97 1.02 4.25 -12.68
C GLN A 97 -0.11 5.26 -12.88
N MET A 98 -0.95 5.40 -11.85
CA MET A 98 -2.06 6.36 -11.84
C MET A 98 -1.80 7.45 -10.83
N VAL A 99 -1.84 8.70 -11.29
CA VAL A 99 -1.59 9.88 -10.45
C VAL A 99 -2.59 10.97 -10.78
N VAL A 100 -3.01 11.72 -9.77
CA VAL A 100 -3.98 12.82 -9.93
C VAL A 100 -3.32 14.15 -9.61
N LEU A 101 -3.49 15.12 -10.51
CA LEU A 101 -3.13 16.52 -10.29
C LEU A 101 -4.36 17.38 -10.56
N GLY A 102 -4.84 18.06 -9.52
CA GLY A 102 -6.14 18.75 -9.56
C GLY A 102 -7.29 17.76 -9.77
N LYS A 103 -7.98 17.86 -10.91
CA LYS A 103 -9.03 16.92 -11.33
C LYS A 103 -8.59 15.98 -12.46
N ARG A 104 -7.35 16.08 -12.92
CA ARG A 104 -6.85 15.28 -14.03
C ARG A 104 -6.20 14.01 -13.49
N LEU A 105 -6.70 12.86 -13.93
CA LEU A 105 -6.07 11.55 -13.74
C LEU A 105 -5.12 11.31 -14.91
N PHE A 106 -3.86 11.01 -14.61
CA PHE A 106 -2.82 10.67 -15.58
C PHE A 106 -2.48 9.19 -15.45
N LEU A 107 -2.24 8.55 -16.60
CA LEU A 107 -1.95 7.13 -16.72
C LEU A 107 -0.65 6.93 -17.51
N PHE A 108 0.24 6.12 -16.93
CA PHE A 108 1.46 5.64 -17.56
C PHE A 108 1.45 4.10 -17.58
N PRO A 109 1.94 3.48 -18.65
CA PRO A 109 2.75 4.05 -19.75
C PRO A 109 1.94 4.61 -20.94
N GLU A 110 0.61 4.73 -20.85
CA GLU A 110 -0.25 5.23 -21.93
C GLU A 110 0.11 6.66 -22.35
N LYS A 111 0.64 7.46 -21.42
CA LYS A 111 0.81 8.91 -21.56
C LYS A 111 -0.52 9.55 -21.93
N GLN A 112 -1.56 9.14 -21.21
CA GLN A 112 -2.92 9.63 -21.38
C GLN A 112 -3.44 10.22 -20.08
N TYR A 113 -4.44 11.08 -20.21
CA TYR A 113 -5.13 11.66 -19.08
C TYR A 113 -6.61 11.83 -19.34
N LEU A 114 -7.40 11.96 -18.28
CA LEU A 114 -8.80 12.36 -18.35
C LEU A 114 -9.14 13.29 -17.20
N THR A 115 -10.13 14.16 -17.40
CA THR A 115 -10.65 15.04 -16.36
C THR A 115 -11.79 14.34 -15.60
N LEU A 116 -11.58 14.10 -14.31
CA LEU A 116 -12.56 13.49 -13.41
C LEU A 116 -13.74 14.46 -13.18
N GLY A 117 -14.96 13.90 -13.20
CA GLY A 117 -16.20 14.67 -13.13
C GLY A 117 -16.70 15.23 -14.48
N GLU A 118 -16.00 14.96 -15.57
CA GLU A 118 -16.42 15.35 -16.93
C GLU A 118 -16.82 14.12 -17.78
N SER A 119 -17.65 14.35 -18.80
CA SER A 119 -18.12 13.28 -19.71
C SER A 119 -17.07 12.86 -20.74
N GLY A 120 -15.91 13.53 -20.79
CA GLY A 120 -14.81 13.20 -21.69
C GLY A 120 -14.22 11.79 -21.44
N GLY A 121 -13.54 11.30 -22.47
CA GLY A 121 -12.70 10.09 -22.40
C GLY A 121 -11.21 10.44 -22.30
N LEU A 122 -10.37 9.42 -22.45
CA LEU A 122 -8.91 9.56 -22.45
C LEU A 122 -8.40 10.50 -23.56
N GLN A 123 -7.44 11.34 -23.21
CA GLN A 123 -6.75 12.29 -24.08
C GLN A 123 -5.24 12.04 -24.03
N ASN A 124 -4.55 12.27 -25.15
CA ASN A 124 -3.09 12.10 -25.21
C ASN A 124 -2.39 13.27 -24.52
N MET A 125 -1.35 12.96 -23.73
CA MET A 125 -0.47 13.96 -23.15
C MET A 125 0.52 14.49 -24.18
N GLU A 126 0.91 13.65 -25.15
CA GLU A 126 1.80 14.02 -26.24
C GLU A 126 1.04 14.59 -27.44
N ALA A 127 1.71 15.46 -28.20
CA ALA A 127 1.25 15.96 -29.49
C ALA A 127 2.34 15.73 -30.52
N ARG A 128 1.98 15.31 -31.74
CA ARG A 128 2.94 15.01 -32.80
C ARG A 128 2.39 15.41 -34.17
N VAL A 129 3.22 16.12 -34.93
CA VAL A 129 2.95 16.47 -36.33
C VAL A 129 4.14 16.04 -37.19
N VAL A 130 3.83 15.46 -38.35
CA VAL A 130 4.81 15.05 -39.37
C VAL A 130 4.38 15.67 -40.69
N GLY A 131 5.28 16.39 -41.34
CA GLY A 131 4.97 17.06 -42.61
C GLY A 131 6.02 18.07 -43.03
N GLY A 132 5.77 18.73 -44.16
CA GLY A 132 6.57 19.88 -44.59
C GLY A 132 6.38 21.07 -43.66
N ALA A 133 7.40 21.92 -43.61
CA ALA A 133 7.45 23.06 -42.72
C ALA A 133 8.14 24.25 -43.36
N THR A 134 7.65 25.45 -43.03
CA THR A 134 8.29 26.72 -43.39
C THR A 134 8.70 27.43 -42.11
N PHE A 135 9.99 27.74 -42.00
CA PHE A 135 10.58 28.49 -40.90
C PHE A 135 10.78 29.95 -41.30
N THR A 136 10.44 30.86 -40.39
CA THR A 136 11.00 32.23 -40.34
C THR A 136 12.08 32.29 -39.24
N ASP A 137 12.52 33.48 -38.87
CA ASP A 137 13.43 33.67 -37.72
C ASP A 137 12.80 33.25 -36.37
N ASP A 138 11.48 33.38 -36.26
CA ASP A 138 10.71 33.25 -35.02
C ASP A 138 9.47 32.37 -35.14
N SER A 139 9.19 31.78 -36.31
CA SER A 139 7.97 31.00 -36.53
C SER A 139 8.20 29.70 -37.31
N LEU A 140 7.27 28.78 -37.13
CA LEU A 140 7.21 27.48 -37.79
C LEU A 140 5.78 27.22 -38.27
N GLU A 141 5.57 27.34 -39.58
CA GLU A 141 4.31 26.96 -40.24
C GLU A 141 4.29 25.46 -40.50
N LEU A 142 3.20 24.81 -40.08
CA LEU A 142 2.98 23.35 -40.19
C LEU A 142 1.70 23.05 -41.00
N THR A 143 1.45 21.76 -41.23
CA THR A 143 0.16 21.31 -41.79
C THR A 143 -1.01 21.46 -40.83
N THR A 144 -0.73 21.39 -39.52
CA THR A 144 -1.67 21.64 -38.43
C THR A 144 -0.92 21.91 -37.14
N THR A 145 -1.51 22.70 -36.25
CA THR A 145 -1.05 22.94 -34.87
C THR A 145 -1.90 22.21 -33.84
N LYS A 146 -2.85 21.38 -34.27
CA LYS A 146 -3.78 20.68 -33.37
C LYS A 146 -3.02 19.83 -32.35
N GLY A 147 -3.33 20.04 -31.08
CA GLY A 147 -2.74 19.33 -29.95
C GLY A 147 -1.61 20.10 -29.25
N PHE A 148 -1.04 21.12 -29.91
CA PHE A 148 -0.12 22.05 -29.29
C PHE A 148 -0.85 23.20 -28.59
N SER A 149 -0.18 23.83 -27.63
CA SER A 149 -0.67 24.96 -26.86
C SER A 149 0.46 25.93 -26.55
N VAL A 150 0.11 27.19 -26.25
CA VAL A 150 1.08 28.17 -25.78
C VAL A 150 1.72 27.69 -24.49
N GLY A 151 3.05 27.82 -24.40
CA GLY A 151 3.86 27.28 -23.30
C GLY A 151 4.43 25.88 -23.57
N ASP A 152 4.03 25.22 -24.66
CA ASP A 152 4.54 23.89 -24.96
C ASP A 152 6.03 23.90 -25.30
N GLY A 153 6.80 23.02 -24.65
CA GLY A 153 8.16 22.68 -25.06
C GLY A 153 8.10 21.63 -26.19
N VAL A 154 8.33 22.05 -27.44
CA VAL A 154 8.27 21.18 -28.61
C VAL A 154 9.66 20.85 -29.13
N THR A 155 9.92 19.57 -29.39
CA THR A 155 11.14 19.11 -30.06
C THR A 155 10.90 19.03 -31.56
N ILE A 156 11.73 19.75 -32.32
CA ILE A 156 11.81 19.72 -33.77
C ILE A 156 12.94 18.76 -34.17
N GLU A 157 12.64 17.81 -35.04
CA GLU A 157 13.57 16.79 -35.51
C GLU A 157 13.46 16.60 -37.03
N LYS A 158 14.49 15.97 -37.60
CA LYS A 158 14.59 15.60 -39.03
C LYS A 158 14.66 16.78 -40.02
N CYS A 159 15.02 17.98 -39.56
CA CYS A 159 15.48 19.02 -40.47
C CYS A 159 16.80 18.56 -41.10
N THR A 160 16.85 18.51 -42.44
CA THR A 160 18.02 18.03 -43.19
C THR A 160 18.71 19.14 -43.96
N ARG A 161 17.95 20.15 -44.41
CA ARG A 161 18.47 21.32 -45.12
C ARG A 161 18.97 22.38 -44.14
N TYR A 162 18.29 22.53 -43.01
CA TYR A 162 18.62 23.44 -41.91
C TYR A 162 18.77 22.64 -40.60
N PRO A 163 19.83 21.81 -40.47
CA PRO A 163 19.98 20.91 -39.34
C PRO A 163 20.05 21.62 -37.97
N GLU A 164 20.43 22.90 -37.94
CA GLU A 164 20.42 23.74 -36.75
C GLU A 164 19.02 24.03 -36.19
N ASN A 165 17.96 23.80 -36.97
CA ASN A 165 16.58 23.87 -36.51
C ASN A 165 16.15 22.61 -35.73
N ASN A 166 16.97 21.55 -35.70
CA ASN A 166 16.73 20.39 -34.83
C ASN A 166 17.05 20.73 -33.38
N LYS A 167 16.04 21.17 -32.63
CA LYS A 167 16.16 21.58 -31.23
C LYS A 167 14.83 21.47 -30.50
N THR A 168 14.84 21.68 -29.20
CA THR A 168 13.62 21.96 -28.42
C THR A 168 13.45 23.47 -28.27
N ALA A 169 12.22 23.96 -28.49
CA ALA A 169 11.86 25.37 -28.34
C ALA A 169 10.47 25.51 -27.71
N VAL A 170 10.21 26.64 -27.04
CA VAL A 170 8.96 26.91 -26.34
C VAL A 170 8.02 27.76 -27.18
N VAL A 171 6.80 27.28 -27.39
CA VAL A 171 5.75 27.98 -28.14
C VAL A 171 5.27 29.22 -27.36
N ARG A 172 5.37 30.40 -27.97
CA ARG A 172 4.94 31.68 -27.42
C ARG A 172 3.53 32.06 -27.83
N GLU A 173 3.17 31.74 -29.06
CA GLU A 173 1.87 32.05 -29.64
C GLU A 173 1.54 31.00 -30.73
N ILE A 174 0.25 30.84 -31.02
CA ILE A 174 -0.23 29.99 -32.11
C ILE A 174 -1.17 30.84 -32.97
N ASP A 175 -0.82 31.02 -34.24
CA ASP A 175 -1.66 31.69 -35.24
C ASP A 175 -2.00 30.71 -36.36
N GLY A 176 -3.23 30.19 -36.34
CA GLY A 176 -3.68 29.16 -37.28
C GLY A 176 -2.76 27.94 -37.26
N ASN A 177 -2.07 27.70 -38.37
CA ASN A 177 -1.15 26.58 -38.54
C ASN A 177 0.32 26.93 -38.22
N THR A 178 0.57 28.10 -37.65
CA THR A 178 1.90 28.60 -37.33
C THR A 178 2.12 28.61 -35.82
N LEU A 179 3.22 27.99 -35.39
CA LEU A 179 3.75 28.13 -34.04
C LEU A 179 4.75 29.28 -34.03
N ILE A 180 4.62 30.20 -33.08
CA ILE A 180 5.49 31.37 -32.93
C ILE A 180 6.37 31.18 -31.68
N PHE A 181 7.63 31.56 -31.78
CA PHE A 181 8.71 31.36 -30.82
C PHE A 181 9.40 32.70 -30.51
N SER A 182 10.46 32.67 -29.71
CA SER A 182 11.30 33.85 -29.50
C SER A 182 12.04 34.25 -30.78
N GLU A 183 12.36 35.53 -30.94
CA GLU A 183 13.21 36.04 -32.03
C GLU A 183 14.57 35.32 -32.06
N GLY A 184 15.09 35.06 -33.26
CA GLY A 184 16.34 34.33 -33.48
C GLY A 184 16.27 32.82 -33.20
N CYS A 185 15.07 32.25 -33.02
CA CYS A 185 14.93 30.84 -32.69
C CYS A 185 15.34 29.92 -33.85
N PHE A 186 15.12 30.31 -35.11
CA PHE A 186 15.34 29.45 -36.26
C PHE A 186 16.08 30.13 -37.41
N THR A 187 16.74 29.30 -38.23
CA THR A 187 17.18 29.71 -39.56
C THR A 187 15.99 29.61 -40.52
N ALA A 188 15.67 30.71 -41.20
CA ALA A 188 14.55 30.77 -42.14
C ALA A 188 14.77 29.84 -43.36
N GLY A 189 13.70 29.17 -43.78
CA GLY A 189 13.74 28.26 -44.93
C GLY A 189 12.65 27.19 -44.89
N THR A 190 12.67 26.28 -45.86
CA THR A 190 11.65 25.23 -45.98
C THR A 190 12.26 23.84 -45.88
N GLU A 191 11.59 22.95 -45.15
CA GLU A 191 11.86 21.52 -45.05
C GLU A 191 10.68 20.72 -45.64
N SER A 192 10.98 19.63 -46.36
CA SER A 192 9.93 18.81 -46.99
C SER A 192 9.26 17.83 -46.02
N ALA A 193 9.97 17.42 -44.96
CA ALA A 193 9.46 16.53 -43.93
C ALA A 193 10.24 16.71 -42.62
N ILE A 194 9.59 17.24 -41.59
CA ILE A 194 10.09 17.31 -40.22
C ILE A 194 9.16 16.56 -39.27
N ILE A 195 9.60 16.39 -38.03
CA ILE A 195 8.78 15.94 -36.92
C ILE A 195 8.78 17.02 -35.85
N VAL A 196 7.59 17.41 -35.40
CA VAL A 196 7.42 18.29 -34.24
C VAL A 196 6.65 17.53 -33.18
N THR A 197 7.19 17.44 -31.96
CA THR A 197 6.60 16.65 -30.88
C THR A 197 6.64 17.39 -29.54
N ARG A 198 5.52 17.44 -28.80
CA ARG A 198 5.52 17.66 -27.36
C ARG A 198 5.70 16.31 -26.69
N LYS A 199 6.86 16.08 -26.07
CA LYS A 199 7.25 14.79 -25.49
C LYS A 199 6.90 14.72 -24.01
N VAL A 200 6.51 13.52 -23.57
CA VAL A 200 6.39 13.16 -22.15
C VAL A 200 7.35 12.01 -21.88
N PRO A 201 8.18 12.04 -20.80
CA PRO A 201 9.10 10.96 -20.48
C PRO A 201 8.38 9.62 -20.28
N ASP A 202 9.05 8.51 -20.58
CA ASP A 202 8.59 7.17 -20.27
C ASP A 202 8.87 6.88 -18.78
N LEU A 203 7.95 7.28 -17.91
CA LEU A 203 8.13 7.17 -16.46
C LEU A 203 7.89 5.74 -15.95
N ASP A 204 8.82 5.24 -15.13
CA ASP A 204 8.68 3.97 -14.40
C ASP A 204 7.72 4.13 -13.20
N PHE A 205 7.88 5.23 -12.45
CA PHE A 205 7.04 5.59 -11.31
C PHE A 205 6.76 7.09 -11.30
N VAL A 206 5.57 7.47 -10.85
CA VAL A 206 5.15 8.87 -10.80
C VAL A 206 4.36 9.18 -9.52
N CYS A 207 4.56 10.37 -8.95
CA CYS A 207 3.69 10.92 -7.91
C CYS A 207 3.42 12.41 -8.16
N GLU A 208 2.37 12.94 -7.54
CA GLU A 208 2.12 14.37 -7.51
C GLU A 208 2.74 14.97 -6.24
N LYS A 209 3.41 16.11 -6.39
CA LYS A 209 3.79 16.97 -5.26
C LYS A 209 3.93 18.42 -5.70
N ASP A 210 3.36 19.31 -4.90
CA ASP A 210 3.46 20.77 -5.05
C ASP A 210 3.05 21.25 -6.45
N ASN A 211 1.93 20.69 -6.96
CA ASN A 211 1.35 20.99 -8.26
C ASN A 211 2.28 20.66 -9.44
N ARG A 212 3.10 19.62 -9.28
CA ARG A 212 3.93 19.02 -10.33
C ARG A 212 3.76 17.52 -10.33
N LEU A 213 3.83 16.90 -11.50
CA LEU A 213 4.13 15.48 -11.57
C LEU A 213 5.63 15.29 -11.45
N TRP A 214 6.02 14.44 -10.52
CA TRP A 214 7.39 13.99 -10.32
C TRP A 214 7.51 12.56 -10.80
N GLY A 215 8.57 12.27 -11.52
CA GLY A 215 8.79 10.98 -12.13
C GLY A 215 10.23 10.52 -12.04
N VAL A 216 10.40 9.23 -12.27
CA VAL A 216 11.71 8.61 -12.51
C VAL A 216 11.66 7.78 -13.77
N HIS A 217 12.76 7.78 -14.51
CA HIS A 217 12.98 6.92 -15.66
C HIS A 217 14.48 6.67 -15.81
N ASP A 218 14.86 5.49 -16.29
CA ASP A 218 16.27 5.09 -16.45
C ASP A 218 17.06 5.32 -15.14
N ASN A 219 17.96 6.31 -15.14
CA ASN A 219 18.72 6.77 -13.99
C ASN A 219 18.54 8.28 -13.77
N ALA A 220 17.36 8.84 -14.08
CA ALA A 220 17.04 10.23 -13.88
C ALA A 220 15.82 10.43 -12.98
N VAL A 221 15.83 11.53 -12.25
CA VAL A 221 14.66 12.08 -11.56
C VAL A 221 14.22 13.33 -12.32
N CYS A 222 12.92 13.50 -12.54
CA CYS A 222 12.39 14.65 -13.27
C CYS A 222 11.05 15.15 -12.72
N CYS A 223 10.65 16.36 -13.12
CA CYS A 223 9.30 16.86 -12.90
C CYS A 223 8.77 17.68 -14.07
N SER A 224 7.45 17.65 -14.25
CA SER A 224 6.74 18.51 -15.20
C SER A 224 6.85 19.98 -14.83
N VAL A 225 6.51 20.88 -15.77
CA VAL A 225 6.24 22.30 -15.51
C VAL A 225 5.18 22.46 -14.42
N LEU A 226 5.31 23.51 -13.60
CA LEU A 226 4.40 23.80 -12.48
C LEU A 226 2.98 24.03 -12.99
N GLY A 227 2.04 23.19 -12.55
CA GLY A 227 0.63 23.22 -12.95
C GLY A 227 0.34 22.68 -14.35
N ASP A 228 1.38 22.35 -15.12
CA ASP A 228 1.26 21.85 -16.47
C ASP A 228 1.95 20.47 -16.64
N PRO A 229 1.25 19.39 -16.30
CA PRO A 229 1.76 18.02 -16.37
C PRO A 229 1.96 17.48 -17.80
N LEU A 230 1.59 18.25 -18.84
CA LEU A 230 1.82 17.88 -20.23
C LEU A 230 3.20 18.33 -20.73
N ASN A 231 3.86 19.23 -20.01
CA ASN A 231 5.11 19.85 -20.42
C ASN A 231 6.27 19.44 -19.52
N TRP A 232 7.27 18.79 -20.12
CA TRP A 232 8.47 18.27 -19.44
C TRP A 232 9.78 18.79 -20.04
N MET A 233 9.71 19.44 -21.20
CA MET A 233 10.87 19.86 -21.99
C MET A 233 11.00 21.40 -22.04
N VAL A 234 10.75 22.08 -20.92
CA VAL A 234 10.76 23.54 -20.80
C VAL A 234 11.82 23.95 -19.76
N TYR A 235 12.90 24.59 -20.24
CA TYR A 235 14.12 24.91 -19.46
C TYR A 235 14.61 26.34 -19.75
N GLU A 236 13.79 27.33 -19.43
CA GLU A 236 14.02 28.76 -19.72
C GLU A 236 14.63 29.55 -18.55
N GLY A 237 14.96 28.87 -17.45
CA GLY A 237 15.49 29.46 -16.23
C GLY A 237 14.43 30.06 -15.30
N LEU A 238 13.14 29.77 -15.52
CA LEU A 238 12.04 30.24 -14.70
C LEU A 238 11.80 29.34 -13.49
N ALA A 239 11.14 29.86 -12.46
CA ALA A 239 10.79 29.08 -11.27
C ALA A 239 9.73 27.99 -11.54
N THR A 240 9.00 28.12 -12.65
CA THR A 240 7.91 27.24 -13.08
C THR A 240 8.37 26.12 -14.01
N ASP A 241 9.59 26.20 -14.53
CA ASP A 241 10.13 25.27 -15.52
C ASP A 241 10.15 23.82 -15.05
N ALA A 242 10.30 22.91 -16.01
CA ALA A 242 10.57 21.50 -15.73
C ALA A 242 11.97 21.34 -15.09
N PHE A 243 12.24 20.13 -14.60
CA PHE A 243 13.52 19.77 -14.02
C PHE A 243 13.86 18.32 -14.35
N GLU A 244 15.14 18.05 -14.56
CA GLU A 244 15.69 16.71 -14.72
C GLU A 244 17.10 16.67 -14.14
N ALA A 245 17.44 15.57 -13.47
CA ALA A 245 18.79 15.30 -12.99
C ALA A 245 19.08 13.80 -13.02
N GLU A 246 20.21 13.43 -13.65
CA GLU A 246 20.75 12.08 -13.58
C GLU A 246 21.29 11.77 -12.18
N VAL A 247 21.10 10.52 -11.75
CA VAL A 247 21.63 9.98 -10.50
C VAL A 247 22.64 8.86 -10.79
N GLY A 248 23.80 8.91 -10.14
CA GLY A 248 24.89 7.94 -10.34
C GLY A 248 24.79 6.68 -9.49
N THR A 249 23.67 6.44 -8.81
CA THR A 249 23.47 5.27 -7.96
C THR A 249 23.11 4.03 -8.78
N ASP A 250 23.53 2.85 -8.34
CA ASP A 250 23.26 1.59 -9.03
C ASP A 250 21.85 1.04 -8.78
N GLY A 251 21.37 0.18 -9.70
CA GLY A 251 20.06 -0.47 -9.66
C GLY A 251 18.93 0.34 -10.30
N ALA A 252 17.81 -0.32 -10.58
CA ALA A 252 16.61 0.34 -11.09
C ALA A 252 15.85 1.07 -9.96
N PHE A 253 15.06 2.08 -10.34
CA PHE A 253 14.06 2.61 -9.43
C PHE A 253 12.98 1.56 -9.11
N THR A 254 12.39 1.66 -7.92
CA THR A 254 11.37 0.73 -7.41
C THR A 254 10.15 1.42 -6.81
N GLY A 255 10.10 2.74 -6.89
CA GLY A 255 8.96 3.52 -6.44
C GLY A 255 9.28 5.00 -6.32
N ILE A 256 8.23 5.80 -6.14
CA ILE A 256 8.32 7.22 -5.82
C ILE A 256 7.21 7.60 -4.84
N ALA A 257 7.47 8.55 -3.94
CA ALA A 257 6.50 9.02 -2.98
C ALA A 257 6.65 10.52 -2.69
N ALA A 258 5.52 11.19 -2.48
CA ALA A 258 5.50 12.52 -1.87
C ALA A 258 5.63 12.40 -0.35
N ALA A 259 6.72 12.92 0.22
CA ALA A 259 6.85 13.20 1.65
C ALA A 259 6.46 14.67 1.94
N SER A 260 6.32 15.02 3.22
CA SER A 260 5.85 16.36 3.62
C SER A 260 6.65 17.50 2.94
N SER A 261 8.00 17.46 3.04
CA SER A 261 8.88 18.53 2.53
C SER A 261 9.65 18.21 1.24
N HIS A 262 9.55 16.99 0.71
CA HIS A 262 10.39 16.52 -0.40
C HIS A 262 9.76 15.34 -1.14
N VAL A 263 10.35 14.96 -2.28
CA VAL A 263 10.01 13.72 -2.99
C VAL A 263 11.02 12.64 -2.63
N LEU A 264 10.56 11.41 -2.49
CA LEU A 264 11.37 10.21 -2.27
C LEU A 264 11.37 9.37 -3.55
N CYS A 265 12.53 9.16 -4.17
CA CYS A 265 12.70 8.21 -5.27
C CYS A 265 13.51 7.01 -4.79
N PHE A 266 12.89 5.83 -4.84
CA PHE A 266 13.43 4.61 -4.22
C PHE A 266 14.20 3.79 -5.25
N LYS A 267 15.37 3.30 -4.85
CA LYS A 267 15.99 2.07 -5.37
C LYS A 267 16.08 1.09 -4.19
N GLU A 268 16.23 -0.21 -4.42
CA GLU A 268 16.17 -1.17 -3.29
C GLU A 268 17.20 -0.90 -2.17
N ASN A 269 18.37 -0.36 -2.52
CA ASN A 269 19.48 -0.12 -1.59
C ASN A 269 19.70 1.35 -1.20
N CYS A 270 18.93 2.29 -1.75
CA CYS A 270 19.05 3.71 -1.41
C CYS A 270 17.79 4.51 -1.74
N VAL A 271 17.65 5.66 -1.11
CA VAL A 271 16.55 6.59 -1.35
C VAL A 271 17.10 7.96 -1.71
N HIS A 272 16.64 8.50 -2.84
CA HIS A 272 16.94 9.86 -3.29
C HIS A 272 15.87 10.79 -2.74
N LYS A 273 16.29 11.85 -2.07
CA LYS A 273 15.44 12.86 -1.44
C LYS A 273 15.58 14.14 -2.22
N ILE A 274 14.49 14.61 -2.83
CA ILE A 274 14.49 15.81 -3.67
C ILE A 274 13.89 16.96 -2.88
N TYR A 275 14.74 17.88 -2.45
CA TYR A 275 14.37 19.10 -1.75
C TYR A 275 14.37 20.30 -2.70
N GLY A 276 13.70 21.38 -2.29
CA GLY A 276 13.65 22.65 -3.01
C GLY A 276 12.23 22.99 -3.43
N ALA A 277 12.06 24.17 -4.02
CA ALA A 277 10.75 24.69 -4.42
C ALA A 277 10.70 25.12 -5.90
N LYS A 278 11.85 25.16 -6.57
CA LYS A 278 11.97 25.55 -7.98
C LYS A 278 13.20 24.90 -8.62
N PRO A 279 13.26 24.78 -9.96
CA PRO A 279 14.36 24.12 -10.67
C PRO A 279 15.76 24.60 -10.28
N SER A 280 15.95 25.91 -10.14
CA SER A 280 17.26 26.49 -9.76
C SER A 280 17.74 26.18 -8.34
N ASN A 281 16.90 25.60 -7.48
CA ASN A 281 17.28 25.19 -6.13
C ASN A 281 16.89 23.75 -5.77
N PHE A 282 16.43 22.95 -6.72
CA PHE A 282 16.20 21.54 -6.45
C PHE A 282 17.53 20.83 -6.16
N GLN A 283 17.53 19.99 -5.13
CA GLN A 283 18.71 19.24 -4.69
C GLN A 283 18.34 17.78 -4.49
N VAL A 284 19.12 16.89 -5.11
CA VAL A 284 18.97 15.44 -4.96
C VAL A 284 19.98 14.96 -3.91
N GLN A 285 19.48 14.55 -2.75
CA GLN A 285 20.30 13.97 -1.68
C GLN A 285 20.10 12.46 -1.63
N VAL A 286 21.20 11.69 -1.62
CA VAL A 286 21.13 10.22 -1.50
C VAL A 286 21.27 9.81 -0.04
N SER A 287 20.40 8.90 0.42
CA SER A 287 20.52 8.22 1.70
C SER A 287 20.65 6.70 1.48
N SER A 288 21.69 6.09 2.04
CA SER A 288 21.90 4.63 2.02
C SER A 288 21.04 3.95 3.09
N ILE A 289 19.73 3.95 2.85
CA ILE A 289 18.71 3.29 3.67
C ILE A 289 17.93 2.31 2.78
N PRO A 290 17.26 1.28 3.37
CA PRO A 290 16.47 0.34 2.59
C PRO A 290 15.36 1.06 1.83
N GLY A 291 15.33 0.88 0.50
CA GLY A 291 14.24 1.38 -0.32
C GLY A 291 13.14 0.36 -0.53
N VAL A 292 12.21 0.68 -1.42
CA VAL A 292 11.09 -0.20 -1.78
C VAL A 292 11.64 -1.45 -2.45
N GLN A 293 11.19 -2.62 -2.01
CA GLN A 293 11.52 -3.88 -2.67
C GLN A 293 10.90 -3.93 -4.07
N ALA A 294 11.64 -4.42 -5.07
CA ALA A 294 11.10 -4.55 -6.42
C ALA A 294 9.81 -5.40 -6.43
N GLY A 295 8.77 -4.92 -7.12
CA GLY A 295 7.43 -5.52 -7.14
C GLY A 295 6.54 -5.15 -5.95
N CYS A 296 7.01 -4.30 -5.03
CA CYS A 296 6.24 -3.80 -3.88
C CYS A 296 5.95 -2.29 -3.97
N GLU A 297 6.00 -1.70 -5.17
CA GLU A 297 5.72 -0.29 -5.43
C GLU A 297 4.33 0.16 -4.94
N ARG A 298 3.36 -0.77 -4.91
CA ARG A 298 2.00 -0.51 -4.40
C ARG A 298 1.89 -0.57 -2.88
N ALA A 299 2.99 -0.90 -2.19
CA ALA A 299 3.06 -0.88 -0.74
C ALA A 299 3.53 0.46 -0.19
N ILE A 300 3.48 1.56 -0.95
CA ILE A 300 3.84 2.90 -0.49
C ILE A 300 2.60 3.68 -0.07
N ARG A 301 2.53 4.20 1.16
CA ARG A 301 1.48 5.12 1.62
C ARG A 301 2.03 6.24 2.48
N ASN A 302 1.41 7.41 2.42
CA ASN A 302 1.70 8.52 3.31
C ASN A 302 0.50 8.74 4.23
N VAL A 303 0.65 8.41 5.50
CA VAL A 303 -0.40 8.57 6.52
C VAL A 303 0.14 9.47 7.61
N GLY A 304 -0.50 10.63 7.81
CA GLY A 304 -0.13 11.57 8.88
C GLY A 304 1.34 12.02 8.81
N GLU A 305 1.81 12.40 7.62
CA GLU A 305 3.20 12.81 7.32
C GLU A 305 4.26 11.70 7.42
N THR A 306 3.88 10.49 7.82
CA THR A 306 4.76 9.33 7.83
C THR A 306 4.58 8.55 6.54
N VAL A 307 5.68 8.35 5.81
CA VAL A 307 5.70 7.49 4.63
C VAL A 307 6.01 6.06 5.06
N TYR A 308 5.09 5.15 4.76
CA TYR A 308 5.23 3.71 4.97
C TYR A 308 5.54 3.03 3.65
N TRP A 309 6.47 2.07 3.65
CA TRP A 309 6.73 1.21 2.50
C TRP A 309 7.20 -0.19 2.87
N TRP A 310 7.09 -1.13 1.93
CA TRP A 310 7.69 -2.45 2.07
C TRP A 310 9.09 -2.50 1.45
N ALA A 311 10.10 -2.69 2.30
CA ALA A 311 11.48 -2.97 1.89
C ALA A 311 11.76 -4.48 1.95
N ARG A 312 12.95 -4.92 1.50
CA ARG A 312 13.38 -6.33 1.62
C ARG A 312 13.42 -6.81 3.08
N ASP A 313 13.68 -5.91 4.02
CA ASP A 313 13.65 -6.19 5.46
C ASP A 313 12.22 -6.12 6.04
N GLY A 314 11.26 -5.62 5.28
CA GLY A 314 9.83 -5.56 5.59
C GLY A 314 9.27 -4.14 5.72
N LEU A 315 8.15 -3.99 6.44
CA LEU A 315 7.45 -2.71 6.59
C LEU A 315 8.31 -1.66 7.30
N MET A 316 8.56 -0.55 6.62
CA MET A 316 9.29 0.62 7.07
C MET A 316 8.33 1.78 7.36
N ALA A 317 8.68 2.63 8.32
CA ALA A 317 8.02 3.91 8.59
C ALA A 317 9.04 5.05 8.64
N TYR A 318 8.77 6.13 7.92
CA TYR A 318 9.68 7.27 7.78
C TYR A 318 9.00 8.59 8.06
N GLY A 319 9.45 9.25 9.13
CA GLY A 319 9.07 10.62 9.49
C GLY A 319 10.12 11.68 9.13
N GLY A 320 11.04 11.41 8.19
CA GLY A 320 12.08 12.37 7.77
C GLY A 320 13.54 11.96 8.08
N GLY A 321 13.75 11.07 9.04
CA GLY A 321 15.08 10.66 9.54
C GLY A 321 15.60 9.32 9.01
N ILE A 322 15.87 8.38 9.92
CA ILE A 322 16.15 6.98 9.62
C ILE A 322 14.82 6.23 9.74
N PRO A 323 14.43 5.37 8.77
CA PRO A 323 13.18 4.63 8.88
C PRO A 323 13.22 3.57 9.98
N ASP A 324 12.10 3.39 10.67
CA ASP A 324 11.89 2.33 11.64
C ASP A 324 11.32 1.08 10.97
N ARG A 325 11.87 -0.10 11.28
CA ARG A 325 11.33 -1.39 10.83
C ARG A 325 10.23 -1.86 11.78
N LEU A 326 9.00 -1.89 11.28
CA LEU A 326 7.81 -2.25 12.05
C LEU A 326 7.50 -3.75 12.00
N SER A 327 7.92 -4.43 10.93
CA SER A 327 7.57 -5.84 10.63
C SER A 327 8.31 -6.89 11.46
N ALA A 328 9.11 -6.52 12.46
CA ALA A 328 9.83 -7.48 13.31
C ALA A 328 8.92 -8.58 13.91
N PRO A 329 7.65 -8.31 14.33
CA PRO A 329 6.74 -9.34 14.80
C PRO A 329 6.34 -10.37 13.73
N LEU A 330 6.52 -10.10 12.44
CA LEU A 330 6.17 -11.07 11.38
C LEU A 330 7.17 -12.22 11.24
N GLY A 331 8.32 -12.15 11.95
CA GLY A 331 9.38 -13.14 11.89
C GLY A 331 10.25 -13.00 10.64
N ASP A 332 10.89 -14.11 10.26
CA ASP A 332 11.90 -14.13 9.17
C ASP A 332 11.34 -14.62 7.83
N ALA A 333 10.02 -14.82 7.72
CA ALA A 333 9.38 -15.22 6.47
C ALA A 333 9.57 -14.13 5.40
N GLY A 334 9.86 -14.54 4.16
CA GLY A 334 10.02 -13.61 3.06
C GLY A 334 8.65 -13.16 2.56
N TYR A 335 8.51 -11.86 2.28
CA TYR A 335 7.32 -11.34 1.59
C TYR A 335 7.71 -10.71 0.27
N THR A 336 6.86 -10.91 -0.74
CA THR A 336 6.99 -10.34 -2.08
C THR A 336 5.63 -9.89 -2.60
N ASP A 337 5.61 -9.09 -3.67
CA ASP A 337 4.39 -8.60 -4.35
C ASP A 337 3.41 -7.95 -3.36
N MET A 338 3.94 -7.16 -2.42
CA MET A 338 3.16 -6.51 -1.37
C MET A 338 2.44 -5.29 -1.94
N CYS A 339 1.17 -5.15 -1.59
CA CYS A 339 0.40 -3.92 -1.78
C CYS A 339 -0.18 -3.44 -0.45
N MET A 340 -0.41 -2.13 -0.35
CA MET A 340 -0.89 -1.51 0.88
C MET A 340 -2.09 -0.58 0.62
N GLY A 341 -3.06 -0.61 1.52
CA GLY A 341 -4.16 0.34 1.61
C GLY A 341 -4.17 1.01 2.97
N GLU A 342 -4.83 2.15 3.06
CA GLU A 342 -5.06 2.84 4.33
C GLU A 342 -6.56 2.94 4.62
N ASP A 343 -6.92 2.78 5.89
CA ASP A 343 -8.26 3.00 6.43
C ASP A 343 -8.13 3.59 7.84
N GLY A 344 -8.15 4.91 7.93
CA GLY A 344 -7.82 5.64 9.16
C GLY A 344 -6.38 5.36 9.60
N HIS A 345 -6.19 4.89 10.84
CA HIS A 345 -4.88 4.50 11.39
C HIS A 345 -4.46 3.06 11.03
N LYS A 346 -5.18 2.38 10.14
CA LYS A 346 -4.88 0.99 9.76
C LYS A 346 -4.27 0.92 8.38
N LEU A 347 -3.16 0.20 8.29
CA LEU A 347 -2.54 -0.20 7.04
C LEU A 347 -2.96 -1.63 6.73
N TRP A 348 -3.69 -1.80 5.63
CA TRP A 348 -4.07 -3.11 5.10
C TRP A 348 -2.98 -3.56 4.14
N LEU A 349 -2.40 -4.72 4.38
CA LEU A 349 -1.27 -5.27 3.64
C LEU A 349 -1.69 -6.59 3.02
N SER A 350 -1.43 -6.80 1.74
CA SER A 350 -1.64 -8.09 1.09
C SER A 350 -0.50 -8.37 0.12
N GLY A 351 0.06 -9.57 0.21
CA GLY A 351 1.18 -10.01 -0.60
C GLY A 351 1.42 -11.51 -0.48
N LEU A 352 2.59 -11.97 -0.93
CA LEU A 352 2.97 -13.38 -0.89
C LEU A 352 3.98 -13.62 0.21
N ARG A 353 3.59 -14.37 1.25
CA ARG A 353 4.48 -14.88 2.29
C ARG A 353 5.00 -16.25 1.89
N ASP A 354 6.29 -16.38 1.64
CA ASP A 354 6.93 -17.62 1.15
C ASP A 354 6.17 -18.24 -0.05
N GLY A 355 5.64 -17.37 -0.93
CA GLY A 355 4.88 -17.76 -2.12
C GLY A 355 3.37 -17.99 -1.90
N GLN A 356 2.86 -17.88 -0.68
CA GLN A 356 1.43 -18.03 -0.36
C GLN A 356 0.78 -16.68 -0.06
N PRO A 357 -0.42 -16.37 -0.61
CA PRO A 357 -1.13 -15.13 -0.29
C PRO A 357 -1.44 -14.99 1.20
N GLU A 358 -1.19 -13.81 1.74
CA GLU A 358 -1.54 -13.44 3.11
C GLU A 358 -1.96 -11.97 3.15
N THR A 359 -3.07 -11.69 3.82
CA THR A 359 -3.53 -10.34 4.15
C THR A 359 -3.38 -10.09 5.65
N LEU A 360 -2.79 -8.95 6.00
CA LEU A 360 -2.55 -8.49 7.36
C LEU A 360 -3.12 -7.08 7.54
N ILE A 361 -3.44 -6.71 8.78
CA ILE A 361 -3.61 -5.32 9.19
C ILE A 361 -2.42 -4.96 10.08
N TYR A 362 -1.84 -3.78 9.86
CA TYR A 362 -1.01 -3.10 10.85
C TYR A 362 -1.76 -1.87 11.37
N ASP A 363 -1.97 -1.80 12.67
CA ASP A 363 -2.58 -0.65 13.33
C ASP A 363 -1.49 0.28 13.86
N ILE A 364 -1.47 1.50 13.33
CA ILE A 364 -0.46 2.52 13.64
C ILE A 364 -0.57 2.96 15.10
N GLU A 365 -1.79 3.10 15.63
CA GLU A 365 -2.01 3.56 17.02
C GLU A 365 -1.64 2.48 18.03
N GLN A 366 -1.95 1.22 17.71
CA GLN A 366 -1.66 0.08 18.59
C GLN A 366 -0.27 -0.54 18.37
N ALA A 367 0.43 -0.12 17.31
CA ALA A 367 1.69 -0.69 16.85
C ALA A 367 1.66 -2.23 16.74
N ALA A 368 0.55 -2.77 16.23
CA ALA A 368 0.27 -4.20 16.25
C ALA A 368 -0.19 -4.72 14.90
N PHE A 369 0.26 -5.92 14.55
CA PHE A 369 -0.25 -6.66 13.39
C PHE A 369 -1.41 -7.57 13.79
N LEU A 370 -2.35 -7.83 12.88
CA LEU A 370 -3.30 -8.94 12.98
C LEU A 370 -3.50 -9.63 11.63
N PRO A 371 -3.66 -10.97 11.62
CA PRO A 371 -3.94 -11.73 10.42
C PRO A 371 -5.41 -11.58 10.01
N VAL A 372 -5.63 -11.32 8.72
CA VAL A 372 -6.97 -11.20 8.13
C VAL A 372 -7.31 -12.46 7.37
N ASP A 373 -6.62 -12.79 6.28
CA ASP A 373 -7.00 -13.90 5.43
C ASP A 373 -5.87 -14.29 4.47
N SER A 374 -6.18 -15.17 3.51
CA SER A 374 -5.29 -15.61 2.43
C SER A 374 -5.71 -15.06 1.07
N ARG A 375 -6.30 -13.86 1.02
CA ARG A 375 -6.67 -13.20 -0.23
C ARG A 375 -5.44 -12.51 -0.83
N LYS A 376 -5.39 -12.44 -2.16
CA LYS A 376 -4.36 -11.71 -2.89
C LYS A 376 -4.98 -10.46 -3.50
N ALA A 377 -4.75 -9.32 -2.86
CA ALA A 377 -5.17 -8.04 -3.40
C ALA A 377 -4.31 -7.65 -4.60
N VAL A 378 -4.96 -7.07 -5.61
CA VAL A 378 -4.30 -6.30 -6.67
C VAL A 378 -3.93 -4.91 -6.13
N GLN A 379 -4.87 -4.27 -5.43
CA GLN A 379 -4.74 -2.96 -4.81
C GLN A 379 -5.91 -2.66 -3.87
N PHE A 380 -5.71 -1.71 -2.96
CA PHE A 380 -6.74 -1.17 -2.05
C PHE A 380 -7.02 0.31 -2.34
N ALA A 381 -8.22 0.78 -2.03
CA ALA A 381 -8.57 2.19 -2.05
C ALA A 381 -9.59 2.53 -0.95
N CYS A 382 -9.58 3.76 -0.43
CA CYS A 382 -10.63 4.24 0.46
C CYS A 382 -11.56 5.20 -0.30
N HIS A 383 -12.86 4.91 -0.31
CA HIS A 383 -13.85 5.67 -1.06
C HIS A 383 -15.17 5.73 -0.27
N ASP A 384 -15.74 6.93 -0.15
CA ASP A 384 -16.97 7.20 0.62
C ASP A 384 -16.97 6.61 2.04
N GLY A 385 -15.82 6.74 2.72
CA GLY A 385 -15.64 6.27 4.11
C GLY A 385 -15.58 4.75 4.27
N ALA A 386 -15.41 4.00 3.17
CA ALA A 386 -15.22 2.56 3.20
C ALA A 386 -13.97 2.15 2.43
N ARG A 387 -13.30 1.11 2.94
CA ARG A 387 -12.21 0.45 2.22
C ARG A 387 -12.76 -0.43 1.11
N TYR A 388 -12.11 -0.37 -0.04
CA TYR A 388 -12.28 -1.26 -1.17
C TYR A 388 -11.01 -2.09 -1.38
N LEU A 389 -11.22 -3.32 -1.84
CA LEU A 389 -10.19 -4.29 -2.18
C LEU A 389 -10.51 -4.82 -3.59
N ALA A 390 -9.58 -4.62 -4.53
CA ALA A 390 -9.64 -5.26 -5.83
C ALA A 390 -8.84 -6.57 -5.80
N GLU A 391 -9.47 -7.63 -6.28
CA GLU A 391 -8.82 -8.85 -6.75
C GLU A 391 -8.89 -8.86 -8.29
N GLU A 392 -8.20 -9.80 -8.91
CA GLU A 392 -8.19 -9.95 -10.38
C GLU A 392 -9.61 -10.09 -10.97
N THR A 393 -10.53 -10.74 -10.26
CA THR A 393 -11.86 -11.09 -10.78
C THR A 393 -13.02 -10.45 -10.01
N ALA A 394 -12.74 -9.67 -8.96
CA ALA A 394 -13.81 -9.09 -8.15
C ALA A 394 -13.36 -7.82 -7.41
N LEU A 395 -14.29 -6.88 -7.29
CA LEU A 395 -14.17 -5.71 -6.44
C LEU A 395 -15.00 -5.92 -5.18
N TRP A 396 -14.39 -5.65 -4.04
CA TRP A 396 -14.98 -5.84 -2.72
C TRP A 396 -14.97 -4.55 -1.94
N LYS A 397 -15.98 -4.36 -1.10
CA LYS A 397 -16.10 -3.24 -0.17
C LYS A 397 -16.20 -3.79 1.25
N THR A 398 -15.55 -3.13 2.19
CA THR A 398 -15.70 -3.49 3.61
C THR A 398 -17.12 -3.23 4.07
N GLY A 399 -17.78 -4.31 4.51
CA GLY A 399 -19.10 -4.28 5.09
C GLY A 399 -19.07 -3.95 6.58
N THR A 400 -20.22 -4.05 7.22
CA THR A 400 -20.37 -3.84 8.67
C THR A 400 -20.76 -5.11 9.43
N ASP A 401 -21.22 -6.14 8.71
CA ASP A 401 -21.71 -7.38 9.31
C ASP A 401 -20.55 -8.31 9.72
N ARG A 402 -20.74 -9.04 10.82
CA ARG A 402 -19.82 -10.05 11.36
C ARG A 402 -20.50 -11.40 11.59
N LYS A 403 -21.83 -11.47 11.44
CA LYS A 403 -22.65 -12.63 11.84
C LYS A 403 -22.23 -13.93 11.16
N ASN A 404 -21.71 -13.84 9.94
CA ASN A 404 -21.35 -15.00 9.14
C ASN A 404 -19.84 -15.16 8.94
N THR A 405 -19.01 -14.38 9.63
CA THR A 405 -17.55 -14.43 9.52
C THR A 405 -17.00 -15.61 10.31
N ASP A 406 -16.35 -16.54 9.64
CA ASP A 406 -15.52 -17.55 10.29
C ASP A 406 -14.21 -16.91 10.76
N PHE A 407 -13.68 -17.29 11.92
CA PHE A 407 -12.44 -16.74 12.44
C PHE A 407 -11.58 -17.79 13.14
N ALA A 408 -10.29 -17.48 13.26
CA ALA A 408 -9.35 -18.28 14.02
C ALA A 408 -8.32 -17.40 14.74
N ALA A 409 -7.97 -17.77 15.97
CA ALA A 409 -6.85 -17.22 16.72
C ALA A 409 -5.98 -18.36 17.25
N VAL A 410 -4.76 -18.48 16.75
CA VAL A 410 -3.76 -19.43 17.21
C VAL A 410 -2.76 -18.69 18.09
N PHE A 411 -2.74 -18.97 19.37
CA PHE A 411 -1.87 -18.27 20.32
C PHE A 411 -0.46 -18.86 20.35
N GLY A 412 0.50 -18.02 20.76
CA GLY A 412 1.85 -18.45 21.12
C GLY A 412 1.85 -19.47 22.27
N PRO A 413 2.96 -20.18 22.48
CA PRO A 413 3.05 -21.14 23.58
C PRO A 413 2.87 -20.43 24.92
N PHE A 414 1.92 -20.93 25.71
CA PHE A 414 1.82 -20.60 27.11
C PHE A 414 2.86 -21.41 27.86
N ARG A 415 3.97 -20.76 28.20
CA ARG A 415 5.07 -21.37 28.94
C ARG A 415 4.88 -21.25 30.44
N GLN A 416 5.33 -22.27 31.15
CA GLN A 416 5.45 -22.28 32.59
C GLN A 416 6.92 -22.07 32.98
N THR A 417 7.19 -21.22 33.95
CA THR A 417 8.54 -20.87 34.42
C THR A 417 8.98 -21.66 35.64
N SER A 418 8.08 -22.42 36.26
CA SER A 418 8.32 -23.30 37.40
C SER A 418 7.47 -24.56 37.27
N PRO A 419 7.79 -25.65 37.99
CA PRO A 419 6.91 -26.81 38.13
C PRO A 419 5.60 -26.33 38.77
N ALA A 420 4.55 -26.24 37.96
CA ALA A 420 3.23 -25.82 38.40
C ALA A 420 2.19 -26.50 37.52
N VAL A 421 1.25 -27.21 38.14
CA VAL A 421 0.19 -27.89 37.41
C VAL A 421 -0.86 -26.88 36.96
N LEU A 422 -1.08 -26.78 35.65
CA LEU A 422 -2.28 -26.12 35.12
C LEU A 422 -3.50 -26.94 35.53
N THR A 423 -4.39 -26.35 36.32
CA THR A 423 -5.62 -27.00 36.83
C THR A 423 -6.89 -26.40 36.25
N GLY A 424 -6.80 -25.20 35.68
CA GLY A 424 -7.92 -24.54 35.04
C GLY A 424 -7.46 -23.62 33.91
N LEU A 425 -8.13 -23.72 32.77
CA LEU A 425 -7.99 -22.80 31.66
C LEU A 425 -9.39 -22.35 31.26
N THR A 426 -9.60 -21.04 31.18
CA THR A 426 -10.89 -20.45 30.83
C THR A 426 -10.70 -19.31 29.86
N ILE A 427 -11.47 -19.30 28.78
CA ILE A 427 -11.54 -18.16 27.86
C ILE A 427 -12.80 -17.37 28.19
N LEU A 428 -12.67 -16.05 28.23
CA LEU A 428 -13.80 -15.14 28.30
C LEU A 428 -13.99 -14.52 26.91
N ALA A 429 -15.20 -14.61 26.39
CA ALA A 429 -15.58 -14.01 25.11
C ALA A 429 -16.94 -13.32 25.24
N ASP A 430 -17.09 -12.19 24.57
CA ASP A 430 -18.39 -11.53 24.40
C ASP A 430 -18.91 -11.85 23.00
N CYS A 431 -20.16 -12.31 22.92
CA CYS A 431 -20.84 -12.73 21.69
C CYS A 431 -22.01 -11.79 21.38
N VAL A 432 -22.20 -11.45 20.11
CA VAL A 432 -23.35 -10.68 19.62
C VAL A 432 -24.03 -11.45 18.49
N GLY A 433 -25.31 -11.77 18.67
CA GLY A 433 -26.06 -12.64 17.78
C GLY A 433 -25.71 -14.12 17.94
N GLU A 434 -26.03 -14.91 16.91
CA GLU A 434 -25.75 -16.34 16.90
C GLU A 434 -24.27 -16.58 16.62
N CYS A 435 -23.51 -16.96 17.66
CA CYS A 435 -22.09 -17.29 17.53
C CYS A 435 -21.82 -18.78 17.81
N THR A 436 -20.73 -19.28 17.24
CA THR A 436 -20.16 -20.59 17.61
C THR A 436 -18.68 -20.45 17.91
N LEU A 437 -18.19 -21.27 18.83
CA LEU A 437 -16.79 -21.30 19.25
C LEU A 437 -16.32 -22.74 19.44
N ALA A 438 -15.06 -22.98 19.14
CA ALA A 438 -14.36 -24.21 19.43
C ALA A 438 -12.94 -23.93 19.91
N CYS A 439 -12.40 -24.82 20.73
CA CYS A 439 -11.06 -24.74 21.27
C CYS A 439 -10.30 -26.04 20.98
N ALA A 440 -9.08 -25.90 20.51
CA ALA A 440 -8.12 -26.98 20.38
C ALA A 440 -6.83 -26.61 21.10
N VAL A 441 -6.13 -27.62 21.61
CA VAL A 441 -4.85 -27.48 22.28
C VAL A 441 -3.83 -28.41 21.64
N ARG A 442 -2.56 -28.05 21.72
CA ARG A 442 -1.45 -28.97 21.40
C ARG A 442 -0.30 -28.79 22.36
N THR A 443 0.52 -29.83 22.51
CA THR A 443 1.81 -29.81 23.20
C THR A 443 2.94 -29.83 22.17
N GLU A 444 4.20 -29.78 22.60
CA GLU A 444 5.39 -29.63 21.73
C GLU A 444 5.46 -30.60 20.54
N ARG A 445 4.99 -31.83 20.72
CA ARG A 445 5.12 -32.92 19.72
C ARG A 445 3.77 -33.50 19.30
N GLY A 446 2.67 -32.86 19.69
CA GLY A 446 1.31 -33.35 19.45
C GLY A 446 0.60 -32.60 18.33
N ASP A 447 -0.31 -33.30 17.66
CA ASP A 447 -1.30 -32.67 16.78
C ASP A 447 -2.29 -31.80 17.57
N TRP A 448 -3.01 -30.94 16.87
CA TRP A 448 -4.10 -30.17 17.47
C TRP A 448 -5.22 -31.10 17.95
N MET A 449 -5.46 -31.13 19.26
CA MET A 449 -6.52 -31.89 19.91
C MET A 449 -7.74 -30.99 20.16
N PRO A 450 -8.90 -31.26 19.54
CA PRO A 450 -10.15 -30.59 19.90
C PRO A 450 -10.52 -30.93 21.34
N VAL A 451 -10.77 -29.92 22.17
CA VAL A 451 -11.07 -30.12 23.60
C VAL A 451 -12.38 -29.48 24.04
N TRP A 452 -12.94 -28.59 23.23
CA TRP A 452 -14.23 -27.98 23.50
C TRP A 452 -14.85 -27.44 22.21
N ALA A 453 -16.18 -27.50 22.11
CA ALA A 453 -16.97 -26.85 21.07
C ALA A 453 -18.35 -26.48 21.63
N SER A 454 -18.86 -25.32 21.24
CA SER A 454 -20.22 -24.89 21.60
C SER A 454 -21.26 -25.42 20.61
N GLY A 455 -22.51 -25.48 21.07
CA GLY A 455 -23.65 -25.25 20.17
C GLY A 455 -23.73 -23.78 19.78
N ARG A 456 -24.95 -23.25 19.60
CA ARG A 456 -25.14 -21.79 19.47
C ARG A 456 -24.92 -21.13 20.82
N LEU A 457 -24.07 -20.12 20.84
CA LEU A 457 -23.93 -19.19 21.97
C LEU A 457 -24.92 -18.05 21.78
N SER A 458 -25.60 -17.67 22.87
CA SER A 458 -26.46 -16.50 22.92
C SER A 458 -25.64 -15.23 23.14
N ASP A 459 -26.27 -14.08 22.86
CA ASP A 459 -25.74 -12.76 23.18
C ASP A 459 -25.24 -12.66 24.64
N GLY A 460 -24.12 -11.97 24.80
CA GLY A 460 -23.50 -11.68 26.09
C GLY A 460 -22.18 -12.42 26.34
N ARG A 461 -21.79 -12.47 27.62
CA ARG A 461 -20.49 -13.01 28.01
C ARG A 461 -20.51 -14.52 28.16
N ALA A 462 -19.74 -15.21 27.33
CA ALA A 462 -19.50 -16.63 27.41
C ALA A 462 -18.23 -16.94 28.23
N ARG A 463 -18.34 -17.92 29.14
CA ARG A 463 -17.21 -18.49 29.88
C ARG A 463 -16.93 -19.88 29.33
N ILE A 464 -15.80 -20.03 28.64
CA ILE A 464 -15.47 -21.23 27.89
C ILE A 464 -14.45 -22.05 28.69
N PRO A 465 -14.83 -23.18 29.29
CA PRO A 465 -13.90 -24.05 29.99
C PRO A 465 -13.04 -24.81 28.97
N VAL A 466 -11.73 -24.67 29.07
CA VAL A 466 -10.78 -25.46 28.29
C VAL A 466 -10.13 -26.46 29.24
N PRO A 467 -10.20 -27.77 28.95
CA PRO A 467 -9.49 -28.79 29.70
C PRO A 467 -8.00 -28.45 29.84
N ALA A 468 -7.47 -28.54 31.07
CA ALA A 468 -6.06 -28.31 31.30
C ALA A 468 -5.22 -29.41 30.67
N VAL A 469 -4.11 -29.02 30.04
CA VAL A 469 -3.14 -29.94 29.43
C VAL A 469 -1.91 -29.99 30.32
N ARG A 470 -1.35 -31.19 30.50
CA ARG A 470 -0.10 -31.38 31.25
C ARG A 470 1.11 -31.03 30.39
N GLY A 471 2.11 -30.39 31.00
CA GLY A 471 3.40 -30.09 30.36
C GLY A 471 3.85 -28.64 30.61
N MET A 472 5.15 -28.38 30.39
CA MET A 472 5.76 -27.07 30.62
C MET A 472 5.32 -26.01 29.61
N GLN A 473 4.76 -26.42 28.47
CA GLN A 473 4.15 -25.52 27.49
C GLN A 473 3.02 -26.18 26.70
N PHE A 474 2.04 -25.36 26.33
CA PHE A 474 0.95 -25.74 25.44
C PHE A 474 0.58 -24.56 24.52
N TRP A 475 -0.06 -24.87 23.39
CA TRP A 475 -0.65 -23.89 22.49
C TRP A 475 -2.17 -24.01 22.54
N LEU A 476 -2.83 -22.88 22.31
CA LEU A 476 -4.27 -22.79 22.24
C LEU A 476 -4.68 -22.26 20.86
N ARG A 477 -5.67 -22.88 20.25
CA ARG A 477 -6.36 -22.39 19.07
C ARG A 477 -7.83 -22.21 19.40
N VAL A 478 -8.34 -21.03 19.10
CA VAL A 478 -9.77 -20.70 19.16
C VAL A 478 -10.26 -20.51 17.74
N THR A 479 -11.35 -21.15 17.37
CA THR A 479 -12.02 -20.95 16.09
C THR A 479 -13.49 -20.71 16.33
N GLY A 480 -14.18 -20.08 15.39
CA GLY A 480 -15.61 -19.85 15.54
C GLY A 480 -16.22 -19.14 14.36
N ARG A 481 -17.49 -18.79 14.53
CA ARG A 481 -18.26 -18.00 13.58
C ARG A 481 -19.12 -16.97 14.30
N GLY A 482 -19.24 -15.77 13.75
CA GLY A 482 -20.10 -14.69 14.26
C GLY A 482 -19.33 -13.52 14.87
N ASP A 483 -20.07 -12.53 15.41
CA ASP A 483 -19.48 -11.36 16.07
C ASP A 483 -19.00 -11.72 17.47
N VAL A 484 -17.74 -12.16 17.55
CA VAL A 484 -17.07 -12.54 18.78
C VAL A 484 -15.96 -11.56 19.12
N THR A 485 -15.87 -11.21 20.39
CA THR A 485 -14.71 -10.53 20.98
C THR A 485 -14.11 -11.39 22.08
N LEU A 486 -12.90 -11.92 21.87
CA LEU A 486 -12.13 -12.62 22.89
C LEU A 486 -11.56 -11.58 23.87
N GLN A 487 -11.96 -11.67 25.14
CA GLN A 487 -11.62 -10.72 26.19
C GLN A 487 -10.38 -11.12 26.98
N SER A 488 -10.26 -12.39 27.36
CA SER A 488 -9.10 -12.85 28.13
C SER A 488 -8.97 -14.37 28.16
N ILE A 489 -7.77 -14.82 28.49
CA ILE A 489 -7.43 -16.20 28.82
C ILE A 489 -7.00 -16.24 30.29
N VAL A 490 -7.72 -16.99 31.12
CA VAL A 490 -7.46 -17.16 32.55
C VAL A 490 -6.85 -18.53 32.77
N ARG A 491 -5.66 -18.58 33.38
CA ARG A 491 -4.95 -19.79 33.81
C ARG A 491 -4.95 -19.89 35.34
N ILE A 492 -5.27 -21.06 35.86
CA ILE A 492 -5.16 -21.40 37.27
C ILE A 492 -4.04 -22.43 37.39
N LEU A 493 -2.98 -22.06 38.11
CA LEU A 493 -1.78 -22.83 38.32
C LEU A 493 -1.71 -23.22 39.81
N HIS A 494 -1.56 -24.50 40.10
CA HIS A 494 -1.19 -24.92 41.45
C HIS A 494 0.34 -25.06 41.51
N PRO A 495 0.99 -24.59 42.59
CA PRO A 495 2.39 -24.93 42.84
C PRO A 495 2.49 -26.46 42.93
N ASP A 496 3.48 -27.06 42.26
CA ASP A 496 3.85 -28.42 42.64
C ASP A 496 4.32 -28.35 44.11
N GLY A 497 3.66 -29.11 44.99
CA GLY A 497 4.21 -29.37 46.32
C GLY A 497 5.56 -30.07 46.17
N PRO A 498 6.45 -30.02 47.17
CA PRO A 498 7.60 -30.90 47.16
C PRO A 498 7.10 -32.33 46.99
N ASP A 499 7.60 -33.02 45.96
CA ASP A 499 7.28 -34.42 45.70
C ASP A 499 7.40 -35.22 47.00
N ASP A 500 6.29 -35.81 47.45
CA ASP A 500 6.34 -36.93 48.39
C ASP A 500 7.04 -38.09 47.63
N LEU A 501 8.33 -38.27 47.93
CA LEU A 501 9.13 -39.46 47.56
C LEU A 501 8.52 -40.75 48.10
#